data_AF-A0A9X7CIC0-F1
#
_entry.id   AF-A0A9X7CIC0-F1
#
_cell.length_a   1.000
_cell.length_b   1.000
_cell.length_c   1.000
_cell.angle_alpha   90.00
_cell.angle_beta   90.00
_cell.angle_gamma   90.00
#
_symmetry.space_group_name_H-M   'P 1'
#
loop_
_entity.id
_entity.type
_entity.pdbx_description
1 polymer ?
#
loop_
_entity_poly.entity_id
_entity_poly.type
_entity_poly.pdbx_seq_one_letter_code
_entity_poly.pdbx_strand_id
1 'polypeptide(L)' 'DQVSVIGSLKNIKEGQVVCNVPPALRPAQQITDVVIIAGPPYSICEFNIETGGNVRIYNITTDKTIHFSINYLV' A
#
# COMPACT_ATOMS: atom_id res chain seq x y z
N ASP A 1 18.95 -1.62 2.47
CA ASP A 1 18.60 -2.48 1.30
C ASP A 1 17.35 -1.97 0.62
N GLN A 2 17.00 -2.47 -0.59
CA GLN A 2 15.73 -2.13 -1.24
C GLN A 2 14.70 -3.25 -1.01
N VAL A 3 13.46 -2.87 -0.68
CA VAL A 3 12.34 -3.77 -0.52
C VAL A 3 11.23 -3.40 -1.50
N SER A 4 10.67 -4.40 -2.16
CA SER A 4 9.51 -4.29 -3.06
C SER A 4 8.33 -5.03 -2.46
N VAL A 5 7.21 -4.34 -2.28
CA VAL A 5 5.92 -4.93 -1.89
C VAL A 5 4.99 -4.84 -3.08
N ILE A 6 4.69 -6.01 -3.66
CA ILE A 6 3.82 -6.14 -4.83
C ILE A 6 2.63 -7.02 -4.47
N GLY A 7 1.46 -6.75 -5.02
CA GLY A 7 0.29 -7.55 -4.70
C GLY A 7 -0.98 -7.11 -5.36
N SER A 8 -2.07 -7.76 -4.93
CA SER A 8 -3.42 -7.44 -5.38
C SER A 8 -4.38 -7.52 -4.22
N LEU A 9 -5.33 -6.60 -4.14
CA LEU A 9 -6.28 -6.50 -3.04
C LEU A 9 -7.68 -6.31 -3.60
N LYS A 10 -8.69 -6.78 -2.88
CA LYS A 10 -10.10 -6.67 -3.23
C LYS A 10 -10.90 -6.23 -2.01
N ASN A 11 -12.00 -5.52 -2.21
CA ASN A 11 -12.88 -5.04 -1.13
C ASN A 11 -12.14 -4.14 -0.13
N ILE A 12 -11.46 -3.11 -0.63
CA ILE A 12 -10.72 -2.13 0.17
C ILE A 12 -11.68 -1.16 0.84
N LYS A 13 -11.43 -0.90 2.12
CA LYS A 13 -11.95 0.26 2.84
C LYS A 13 -10.82 1.21 3.18
N GLU A 14 -11.11 2.50 3.12
CA GLU A 14 -10.14 3.53 3.49
C GLU A 14 -9.61 3.34 4.91
N GLY A 15 -8.30 3.51 5.09
CA GLY A 15 -7.60 3.39 6.35
C GLY A 15 -7.41 1.94 6.84
N GLN A 16 -7.88 0.94 6.11
CA GLN A 16 -7.73 -0.46 6.48
C GLN A 16 -6.25 -0.90 6.43
N VAL A 17 -5.82 -1.69 7.42
CA VAL A 17 -4.56 -2.44 7.34
C VAL A 17 -4.73 -3.62 6.40
N VAL A 18 -3.93 -3.67 5.34
CA VAL A 18 -4.05 -4.68 4.28
C VAL A 18 -2.97 -5.75 4.34
N CYS A 19 -1.82 -5.45 4.94
CA CYS A 19 -0.79 -6.43 5.29
C CYS A 19 0.16 -5.88 6.37
N ASN A 20 1.04 -6.74 6.89
CA ASN A 20 2.11 -6.35 7.81
C ASN A 20 3.47 -6.78 7.24
N VAL A 21 4.42 -5.86 7.26
CA VAL A 21 5.80 -6.07 6.81
C VAL A 21 6.59 -6.78 7.92
N PRO A 22 7.30 -7.88 7.59
CA PRO A 22 8.16 -8.60 8.54
C PRO A 22 9.17 -7.65 9.21
N PRO A 23 9.50 -7.85 10.50
CA PRO A 23 10.39 -6.95 11.25
C PRO A 23 11.71 -6.58 10.56
N ALA A 24 12.34 -7.55 9.89
CA ALA A 24 13.61 -7.34 9.19
C ALA A 24 13.51 -6.47 7.92
N LEU A 25 12.29 -6.19 7.44
CA LEU A 25 12.02 -5.43 6.23
C LEU A 25 11.25 -4.13 6.50
N ARG A 26 11.06 -3.73 7.76
CA ARG A 26 10.31 -2.51 8.08
C ARG A 26 11.13 -1.27 7.75
N PRO A 27 10.50 -0.22 7.20
CA PRO A 27 11.21 1.01 6.92
C PRO A 27 11.57 1.74 8.21
N ALA A 28 12.71 2.45 8.23
CA ALA A 28 13.13 3.28 9.36
C ALA A 28 12.23 4.50 9.59
N GLN A 29 11.48 4.91 8.56
CA GLN A 29 10.53 6.02 8.59
C GLN A 29 9.24 5.64 7.87
N GLN A 30 8.15 6.34 8.18
CA GLN A 30 6.90 6.12 7.47
C GLN A 30 7.06 6.44 5.98
N ILE A 31 6.61 5.54 5.12
CA ILE A 31 6.60 5.74 3.67
C ILE A 31 5.17 6.02 3.23
N THR A 32 4.95 7.12 2.53
CA THR A 32 3.70 7.39 1.82
C THR A 32 4.00 7.37 0.32
N ASP A 33 3.31 6.52 -0.42
CA ASP A 33 3.44 6.43 -1.88
C ASP A 33 2.07 6.52 -2.56
N VAL A 34 2.02 7.23 -3.68
CA VAL A 34 0.78 7.48 -4.42
C VAL A 34 0.71 6.48 -5.57
N VAL A 35 -0.29 5.61 -5.55
CA VAL A 35 -0.49 4.58 -6.56
C VAL A 35 -1.71 4.92 -7.42
N ILE A 36 -1.50 4.95 -8.74
CA ILE A 36 -2.55 5.11 -9.74
C ILE A 36 -3.12 3.73 -10.06
N ILE A 37 -4.38 3.52 -9.74
CA ILE A 37 -5.10 2.30 -10.10
C ILE A 37 -5.66 2.49 -11.50
N ALA A 38 -5.16 1.68 -12.43
CA ALA A 38 -5.64 1.65 -13.81
C ALA A 38 -7.04 1.02 -13.89
N GLY A 39 -8.00 1.73 -14.48
CA GLY A 39 -9.36 1.27 -14.74
C GLY A 39 -10.33 2.45 -14.87
N PRO A 40 -11.56 2.27 -15.39
CA PRO A 40 -12.58 3.31 -15.41
C PRO A 40 -13.44 3.30 -14.13
N PRO A 41 -13.60 4.43 -13.41
CA PRO A 41 -12.78 5.64 -13.48
C PRO A 41 -11.39 5.40 -12.87
N TYR A 42 -10.38 6.12 -13.38
CA TYR A 42 -9.04 6.08 -12.79
C TYR A 42 -9.16 6.54 -11.34
N SER A 43 -8.52 5.80 -10.44
CA SER A 43 -8.53 6.13 -9.01
C SER A 43 -7.10 6.31 -8.54
N ILE A 44 -6.89 7.31 -7.68
CA ILE A 44 -5.61 7.53 -7.01
C ILE A 44 -5.80 7.06 -5.57
N CYS A 45 -4.90 6.22 -5.09
CA CYS A 45 -4.87 5.82 -3.68
C CYS A 45 -3.49 6.06 -3.10
N GLU A 46 -3.42 6.21 -1.79
CA GLU A 46 -2.17 6.38 -1.06
C GLU A 46 -1.89 5.14 -0.24
N PHE A 47 -0.71 4.56 -0.43
CA PHE A 47 -0.21 3.51 0.45
C PHE A 47 0.67 4.12 1.52
N ASN A 48 0.41 3.72 2.77
CA ASN A 48 1.19 4.13 3.91
C ASN A 48 1.83 2.89 4.55
N ILE A 49 3.16 2.85 4.61
CA ILE A 49 3.91 1.82 5.31
C ILE A 49 4.43 2.43 6.61
N GLU A 50 3.79 2.04 7.72
CA GLU A 50 4.15 2.49 9.06
C GLU A 50 5.47 1.84 9.50
N THR A 51 6.23 2.51 10.39
CA THR A 51 7.45 1.94 11.01
C THR A 51 7.16 0.68 11.83
N GLY A 52 5.93 0.52 12.34
CA GLY A 52 5.43 -0.70 12.96
C GLY A 52 5.16 -1.85 11.97
N GLY A 53 5.27 -1.59 10.67
CA GLY A 53 5.12 -2.54 9.57
C GLY A 53 3.72 -2.63 8.98
N ASN A 54 2.71 -1.94 9.50
CA ASN A 54 1.39 -1.98 8.88
C ASN A 54 1.43 -1.26 7.54
N VAL A 55 0.81 -1.88 6.54
CA VAL A 55 0.51 -1.24 5.27
C VAL A 55 -0.97 -0.85 5.28
N ARG A 56 -1.24 0.44 5.12
CA ARG A 56 -2.59 0.99 5.00
C ARG A 56 -2.80 1.61 3.63
N ILE A 57 -4.07 1.69 3.24
CA ILE A 57 -4.47 2.35 2.00
C ILE A 57 -5.45 3.47 2.32
N TYR A 58 -5.24 4.64 1.73
CA TYR A 58 -6.06 5.84 1.89
C TYR A 58 -6.61 6.32 0.55
N ASN A 59 -7.57 7.24 0.61
CA ASN A 59 -8.21 7.89 -0.55
C ASN A 59 -8.96 6.95 -1.51
N ILE A 60 -9.26 5.72 -1.08
CA ILE A 60 -10.08 4.79 -1.87
C ILE A 60 -10.92 3.88 -0.97
N THR A 61 -12.17 3.68 -1.39
CA THR A 61 -13.03 2.58 -0.95
C THR A 61 -13.61 1.94 -2.20
N THR A 62 -13.37 0.64 -2.40
CA THR A 62 -13.78 -0.05 -3.63
C THR A 62 -13.95 -1.56 -3.42
N ASP A 63 -14.93 -2.14 -4.11
CA ASP A 63 -15.14 -3.58 -4.25
C ASP A 63 -14.32 -4.20 -5.40
N LYS A 64 -13.68 -3.36 -6.21
CA LYS A 64 -12.82 -3.78 -7.32
C LYS A 64 -11.50 -4.35 -6.80
N THR A 65 -10.86 -5.16 -7.66
CA THR A 65 -9.48 -5.58 -7.44
C THR A 65 -8.53 -4.47 -7.84
N ILE A 66 -7.55 -4.17 -6.98
CA ILE A 66 -6.45 -3.24 -7.25
C ILE A 66 -5.14 -4.02 -7.30
N HIS A 67 -4.25 -3.64 -8.21
CA HIS A 67 -2.89 -4.18 -8.32
C HIS A 67 -1.91 -3.08 -7.94
N PHE A 68 -0.89 -3.38 -7.15
CA PHE A 68 0.05 -2.38 -6.65
C PHE A 68 1.48 -2.92 -6.58
N SER A 69 2.42 -1.97 -6.61
CA SER A 69 3.84 -2.19 -6.38
C SER A 69 4.41 -0.96 -5.69
N ILE A 70 5.02 -1.15 -4.52
CA ILE A 70 5.65 -0.08 -3.72
C ILE A 70 7.08 -0.49 -3.46
N ASN A 71 8.00 0.45 -3.62
CA ASN A 71 9.42 0.23 -3.39
C ASN A 71 9.92 1.22 -2.34
N TYR A 72 10.66 0.74 -1.35
CA TYR A 72 11.26 1.59 -0.33
C TYR A 72 12.61 1.05 0.13
N LEU A 73 13.35 1.90 0.83
CA LEU A 73 14.62 1.55 1.44
C LEU A 73 14.41 1.18 2.90
N VAL A 74 15.12 0.13 3.33
CA VAL A 74 15.27 -0.29 4.73
C VAL A 74 16.66 0.01 5.23
#